data_AF-A0A2V8PX09-F1
#
_entry.id   AF-A0A2V8PX09-F1
#
_cell.length_a   1.000
_cell.length_b   1.000
_cell.length_c   1.000
_cell.angle_alpha   90.00
_cell.angle_beta   90.00
_cell.angle_gamma   90.00
#
_symmetry.space_group_name_H-M   'P 1'
#
loop_
_entity.id
_entity.type
_entity.pdbx_description
1 polymer ?
#
loop_
_entity_poly.entity_id
_entity_poly.type
_entity_poly.pdbx_seq_one_letter_code
_entity_poly.pdbx_strand_id
1 'polypeptide(L)'
;MFRRFIILLLVASAAVALLPSTFAQDQQRPRTVMPADPATIQQPQSLNSPVASPRILPARPGSTVPRTLAELRSQIEQIVHEPALEPGFFAVKVVSLDTNQIIYEQNANKFVRPASNMKLYTVATAFDRLTPDYHFITSVYAKERPEDGKVKGDLIVYGRGDPSIAARFNNGDYFKGINDLADRIVAAGVKRVKGDLVGDESYFNGAPVGSGWEWEDLTWSYGAELSALTINDNAIDLTVKPGMSVGFPVGITSGPPATSFMTIANHATTSARGSKSDLRIYRGLGANTLE
;
A
#
# COMPACT_ATOMS: atom_id res chain seq x y z
N MET A 1 8.77 20.84 18.04
CA MET A 1 7.44 20.86 17.38
C MET A 1 7.52 19.90 16.20
N PHE A 2 6.87 18.75 16.29
CA PHE A 2 6.96 17.70 15.27
C PHE A 2 6.18 18.10 14.01
N ARG A 3 6.75 17.84 12.83
CA ARG A 3 6.04 17.89 11.54
C ARG A 3 6.31 16.59 10.79
N ARG A 4 5.31 15.73 10.72
CA ARG A 4 5.25 14.67 9.70
C ARG A 4 4.92 15.34 8.37
N PHE A 5 5.68 15.05 7.33
CA PHE A 5 5.40 15.53 5.97
C PHE A 5 5.01 14.35 5.08
N ILE A 6 3.93 14.52 4.33
CA ILE A 6 3.49 13.64 3.24
C ILE A 6 3.14 14.58 2.09
N ILE A 7 3.88 14.53 0.97
CA ILE A 7 3.67 15.37 -0.21
C ILE A 7 3.90 14.50 -1.47
N LEU A 8 3.09 14.74 -2.52
CA LEU A 8 2.93 13.94 -3.75
C LEU A 8 3.41 14.68 -5.02
N LEU A 9 3.44 13.94 -6.15
CA LEU A 9 3.60 14.32 -7.58
C LEU A 9 5.07 14.43 -8.09
N LEU A 10 5.58 13.51 -8.92
CA LEU A 10 5.33 13.23 -10.38
C LEU A 10 5.93 14.34 -11.31
N VAL A 11 6.58 14.13 -12.48
CA VAL A 11 6.82 12.98 -13.40
C VAL A 11 8.03 13.35 -14.33
N ALA A 12 8.86 12.50 -15.00
CA ALA A 12 8.58 11.58 -16.12
C ALA A 12 9.83 10.90 -16.76
N SER A 13 9.64 9.77 -17.47
CA SER A 13 10.27 9.33 -18.76
C SER A 13 11.73 8.76 -18.81
N ALA A 14 12.11 7.81 -19.69
CA ALA A 14 11.46 6.66 -20.39
C ALA A 14 12.48 5.93 -21.33
N ALA A 15 12.51 4.58 -21.39
CA ALA A 15 12.91 3.75 -22.56
C ALA A 15 12.84 2.23 -22.28
N VAL A 16 12.66 1.39 -23.32
CA VAL A 16 12.30 -0.06 -23.24
C VAL A 16 13.13 -0.93 -24.20
N ALA A 17 13.34 -2.22 -23.87
CA ALA A 17 13.64 -3.29 -24.83
C ALA A 17 13.00 -4.64 -24.41
N LEU A 18 12.65 -5.50 -25.39
CA LEU A 18 11.86 -6.74 -25.26
C LEU A 18 12.59 -7.96 -25.82
N LEU A 19 12.39 -9.15 -25.24
CA LEU A 19 12.43 -10.45 -25.96
C LEU A 19 11.47 -11.48 -25.30
N PRO A 20 10.98 -12.51 -26.04
CA PRO A 20 9.87 -13.38 -25.62
C PRO A 20 10.29 -14.79 -25.16
N SER A 21 9.37 -15.51 -24.47
CA SER A 21 9.47 -16.95 -24.19
C SER A 21 8.10 -17.64 -24.30
N THR A 22 8.11 -18.90 -24.76
CA THR A 22 6.93 -19.71 -25.10
C THR A 22 6.29 -20.43 -23.91
N PHE A 23 4.96 -20.60 -23.97
CA PHE A 23 4.18 -21.32 -22.96
C PHE A 23 4.03 -22.82 -23.29
N ALA A 24 4.00 -23.65 -22.23
CA ALA A 24 3.39 -24.97 -22.25
C ALA A 24 2.29 -25.00 -21.16
N GLN A 25 1.10 -25.51 -21.50
CA GLN A 25 -0.03 -25.61 -20.58
C GLN A 25 -0.08 -27.00 -19.93
N ASP A 26 -0.36 -27.06 -18.63
CA ASP A 26 -0.79 -28.29 -17.95
C ASP A 26 -2.17 -28.07 -17.30
N GLN A 27 -3.01 -29.11 -17.31
CA GLN A 27 -4.44 -29.02 -17.00
C GLN A 27 -4.76 -29.29 -15.53
N GLN A 28 -5.29 -28.30 -14.83
CA GLN A 28 -5.83 -28.50 -13.47
C GLN A 28 -7.25 -29.08 -13.50
N ARG A 29 -7.48 -30.14 -12.71
CA ARG A 29 -8.83 -30.68 -12.42
C ARG A 29 -9.51 -29.90 -11.28
N PRO A 30 -10.86 -29.78 -11.26
CA PRO A 30 -11.56 -29.08 -10.18
C PRO A 30 -11.50 -29.85 -8.86
N ARG A 31 -11.38 -29.13 -7.73
CA ARG A 31 -11.64 -29.67 -6.39
C ARG A 31 -12.99 -29.16 -5.88
N THR A 32 -13.86 -30.09 -5.50
CA THR A 32 -15.12 -29.79 -4.79
C THR A 32 -14.83 -29.34 -3.36
N VAL A 33 -15.39 -28.20 -2.95
CA VAL A 33 -15.33 -27.71 -1.56
C VAL A 33 -16.63 -28.11 -0.86
N MET A 34 -16.53 -28.71 0.32
CA MET A 34 -17.70 -28.99 1.18
C MET A 34 -18.12 -27.73 1.94
N PRO A 35 -19.43 -27.48 2.14
CA PRO A 35 -19.89 -26.36 2.95
C PRO A 35 -19.58 -26.59 4.44
N ALA A 36 -19.28 -25.51 5.16
CA ALA A 36 -19.07 -25.52 6.61
C ALA A 36 -20.38 -25.29 7.38
N ASP A 37 -20.45 -25.79 8.62
CA ASP A 37 -21.65 -25.72 9.47
C ASP A 37 -22.02 -24.28 9.90
N PRO A 38 -23.31 -23.92 9.89
CA PRO A 38 -23.78 -22.59 10.25
C PRO A 38 -24.01 -22.44 11.76
N ALA A 39 -22.93 -22.37 12.56
CA ALA A 39 -23.02 -22.04 13.98
C ALA A 39 -21.89 -21.10 14.45
N THR A 40 -22.28 -19.92 14.94
CA THR A 40 -21.42 -18.91 15.60
C THR A 40 -20.63 -17.96 14.66
N ILE A 41 -21.31 -17.28 13.74
CA ILE A 41 -20.83 -16.00 13.21
C ILE A 41 -21.06 -14.92 14.27
N GLN A 42 -20.01 -14.55 15.01
CA GLN A 42 -20.02 -13.28 15.76
C GLN A 42 -19.85 -12.13 14.76
N GLN A 43 -20.70 -11.11 14.85
CA GLN A 43 -20.57 -9.91 14.01
C GLN A 43 -19.20 -9.27 14.22
N PRO A 44 -18.44 -8.97 13.16
CA PRO A 44 -17.19 -8.22 13.26
C PRO A 44 -17.45 -6.87 13.95
N GLN A 45 -16.76 -6.61 15.05
CA GLN A 45 -16.83 -5.30 15.70
C GLN A 45 -16.35 -4.22 14.72
N SER A 46 -17.10 -3.12 14.63
CA SER A 46 -16.81 -2.03 13.71
C SER A 46 -15.41 -1.46 13.96
N LEU A 47 -14.48 -1.74 13.04
CA LEU A 47 -13.15 -1.15 13.05
C LEU A 47 -13.27 0.36 12.80
N ASN A 48 -13.26 1.13 13.89
CA ASN A 48 -13.16 2.59 13.87
C ASN A 48 -11.76 3.04 13.42
N SER A 49 -11.39 2.71 12.18
CA SER A 49 -10.42 3.51 11.45
C SER A 49 -11.00 4.91 11.28
N PRO A 50 -10.23 5.99 11.53
CA PRO A 50 -10.65 7.32 11.13
C PRO A 50 -10.64 7.37 9.60
N VAL A 51 -11.78 7.03 8.98
CA VAL A 51 -12.12 7.53 7.65
C VAL A 51 -11.90 9.03 7.74
N ALA A 52 -10.98 9.56 6.93
CA ALA A 52 -10.77 11.00 6.88
C ALA A 52 -12.10 11.63 6.48
N SER A 53 -12.82 12.21 7.45
CA SER A 53 -14.08 12.88 7.20
C SER A 53 -13.85 13.81 6.01
N PRO A 54 -14.63 13.70 4.92
CA PRO A 54 -14.39 14.49 3.73
C PRO A 54 -14.33 15.93 4.17
N ARG A 55 -13.16 16.57 3.97
CA ARG A 55 -12.95 17.95 4.41
C ARG A 55 -13.83 18.81 3.51
N ILE A 56 -15.07 19.02 3.96
CA ILE A 56 -16.02 19.92 3.32
C ILE A 56 -15.33 21.28 3.31
N LEU A 57 -14.75 21.62 2.16
CA LEU A 57 -14.25 22.97 1.93
C LEU A 57 -15.46 23.89 2.15
N PRO A 58 -15.28 25.00 2.87
CA PRO A 58 -16.39 25.93 3.11
C PRO A 58 -17.01 26.28 1.77
N ALA A 59 -18.33 26.13 1.68
CA ALA A 59 -19.08 26.39 0.46
C ALA A 59 -18.71 27.78 -0.08
N ARG A 60 -18.46 27.88 -1.39
CA ARG A 60 -17.94 29.12 -1.99
C ARG A 60 -18.90 30.27 -1.65
N PRO A 61 -18.42 31.44 -1.21
CA PRO A 61 -19.31 32.53 -0.83
C PRO A 61 -20.33 32.85 -1.94
N GLY A 62 -21.62 32.63 -1.65
CA GLY A 62 -22.72 32.80 -2.60
C GLY A 62 -23.31 31.52 -3.21
N SER A 63 -22.75 30.32 -2.98
CA SER A 63 -23.37 29.08 -3.45
C SER A 63 -24.65 28.74 -2.68
N THR A 64 -25.79 28.73 -3.35
CA THR A 64 -27.08 28.30 -2.79
C THR A 64 -27.22 26.78 -2.87
N VAL A 65 -27.86 26.14 -1.87
CA VAL A 65 -28.20 24.71 -1.96
C VAL A 65 -29.28 24.54 -3.05
N PRO A 66 -29.06 23.69 -4.07
CA PRO A 66 -30.03 23.50 -5.15
C PRO A 66 -31.28 22.78 -4.63
N ARG A 67 -32.45 23.30 -4.97
CA ARG A 67 -33.77 22.79 -4.57
C ARG A 67 -34.45 21.96 -5.65
N THR A 68 -33.96 22.04 -6.88
CA THR A 68 -34.46 21.30 -8.04
C THR A 68 -33.33 20.61 -8.80
N LEU A 69 -33.66 19.56 -9.57
CA LEU A 69 -32.67 18.91 -10.45
C LEU A 69 -32.12 19.88 -11.52
N ALA A 70 -32.91 20.87 -11.95
CA ALA A 70 -32.46 21.89 -12.89
C ALA A 70 -31.42 22.82 -12.27
N GLU A 71 -31.64 23.28 -11.03
CA GLU A 71 -30.64 24.06 -10.27
C GLU A 71 -29.37 23.24 -10.02
N LEU A 72 -29.48 21.97 -9.63
CA LEU A 72 -28.33 21.11 -9.40
C LEU A 72 -27.50 20.91 -10.69
N ARG A 73 -28.17 20.61 -11.82
CA ARG A 73 -27.51 20.51 -13.14
C ARG A 73 -26.77 21.79 -13.48
N SER A 74 -27.45 22.94 -13.39
CA SER A 74 -26.85 24.25 -13.71
C SER A 74 -25.66 24.59 -12.81
N GLN A 75 -25.70 24.26 -11.51
CA GLN A 75 -24.57 24.46 -10.60
C GLN A 75 -23.38 23.56 -10.96
N ILE A 76 -23.60 22.28 -11.32
CA ILE A 76 -22.53 21.40 -11.80
C ILE A 76 -21.92 21.98 -13.09
N GLU A 77 -22.78 22.40 -14.03
CA GLU A 77 -22.38 23.02 -15.31
C GLU A 77 -21.51 24.27 -15.11
N GLN A 78 -21.90 25.14 -14.16
CA GLN A 78 -21.13 26.33 -13.80
C GLN A 78 -19.75 26.00 -13.24
N ILE A 79 -19.65 24.96 -12.39
CA ILE A 79 -18.38 24.52 -11.80
C ILE A 79 -17.46 23.93 -12.88
N VAL A 80 -17.94 23.02 -13.72
CA VAL A 80 -17.10 22.34 -14.72
C VAL A 80 -16.70 23.23 -15.90
N HIS A 81 -17.36 24.38 -16.09
CA HIS A 81 -17.01 25.40 -17.09
C HIS A 81 -16.41 26.68 -16.46
N GLU A 82 -15.91 26.62 -15.21
CA GLU A 82 -15.17 27.75 -14.66
C GLU A 82 -13.95 28.09 -15.53
N PRO A 83 -13.69 29.37 -15.88
CA PRO A 83 -12.55 29.74 -16.72
C PRO A 83 -11.18 29.30 -16.16
N ALA A 84 -11.07 29.13 -14.84
CA ALA A 84 -9.86 28.62 -14.19
C ALA A 84 -9.61 27.11 -14.44
N LEU A 85 -10.60 26.39 -14.97
CA LEU A 85 -10.57 24.95 -15.26
C LEU A 85 -10.58 24.65 -16.77
N GLU A 86 -10.66 25.65 -17.64
CA GLU A 86 -10.78 25.50 -19.10
C GLU A 86 -9.70 24.60 -19.74
N PRO A 87 -8.41 24.64 -19.34
CA PRO A 87 -7.39 23.73 -19.89
C PRO A 87 -7.56 22.26 -19.45
N GLY A 88 -8.49 21.97 -18.53
CA GLY A 88 -8.72 20.66 -17.94
C GLY A 88 -9.78 19.85 -18.69
N PHE A 89 -9.62 18.53 -18.71
CA PHE A 89 -10.63 17.62 -19.25
C PHE A 89 -11.47 17.00 -18.12
N PHE A 90 -12.78 17.27 -18.14
CA PHE A 90 -13.72 16.72 -17.16
C PHE A 90 -14.62 15.66 -17.80
N ALA A 91 -14.66 14.47 -17.18
CA ALA A 91 -15.67 13.45 -17.39
C ALA A 91 -16.47 13.27 -16.10
N VAL A 92 -17.79 13.49 -16.18
CA VAL A 92 -18.71 13.52 -15.04
C VAL A 92 -19.90 12.63 -15.37
N LYS A 93 -20.30 11.79 -14.42
CA LYS A 93 -21.56 11.04 -14.46
C LYS A 93 -22.15 10.98 -13.06
N VAL A 94 -23.38 11.47 -12.91
CA VAL A 94 -24.14 11.48 -11.66
C VAL A 94 -25.44 10.72 -11.89
N VAL A 95 -25.70 9.69 -11.09
CA VAL A 95 -26.85 8.80 -11.22
C VAL A 95 -27.54 8.68 -9.86
N SER A 96 -28.87 8.74 -9.83
CA SER A 96 -29.66 8.41 -8.63
C SER A 96 -29.61 6.91 -8.40
N LEU A 97 -29.18 6.48 -7.20
CA LEU A 97 -29.14 5.05 -6.85
C LEU A 97 -30.55 4.46 -6.65
N ASP A 98 -31.53 5.26 -6.24
CA ASP A 98 -32.90 4.81 -6.00
C ASP A 98 -33.70 4.59 -7.29
N THR A 99 -33.40 5.37 -8.33
CA THR A 99 -34.19 5.41 -9.58
C THR A 99 -33.41 5.02 -10.84
N ASN A 100 -32.10 4.84 -10.73
CA ASN A 100 -31.14 4.70 -11.84
C ASN A 100 -31.19 5.82 -12.90
N GLN A 101 -31.84 6.96 -12.60
CA GLN A 101 -31.90 8.09 -13.52
C GLN A 101 -30.59 8.87 -13.54
N ILE A 102 -30.15 9.27 -14.74
CA ILE A 102 -29.00 10.15 -14.94
C ILE A 102 -29.39 11.57 -14.50
N ILE A 103 -28.76 12.03 -13.42
CA ILE A 103 -28.92 13.38 -12.89
C ILE A 103 -28.10 14.35 -13.75
N TYR A 104 -26.86 14.02 -14.09
CA TYR A 104 -25.99 14.86 -14.92
C TYR A 104 -24.94 13.98 -15.60
N GLU A 105 -24.58 14.28 -16.85
CA GLU A 105 -23.42 13.69 -17.50
C GLU A 105 -22.72 14.64 -18.47
N GLN A 106 -21.39 14.57 -18.50
CA GLN A 106 -20.52 15.27 -19.44
C GLN A 106 -19.34 14.36 -19.75
N ASN A 107 -19.04 14.11 -21.03
CA ASN A 107 -17.95 13.22 -21.47
C ASN A 107 -17.93 11.81 -20.82
N ALA A 108 -19.07 11.32 -20.33
CA ALA A 108 -19.16 10.13 -19.46
C ALA A 108 -18.72 8.81 -20.11
N ASN A 109 -18.54 8.79 -21.44
CA ASN A 109 -18.05 7.64 -22.22
C ASN A 109 -16.58 7.78 -22.65
N LYS A 110 -15.84 8.76 -22.13
CA LYS A 110 -14.43 9.01 -22.48
C LYS A 110 -13.49 8.40 -21.44
N PHE A 111 -12.39 7.81 -21.91
CA PHE A 111 -11.33 7.33 -21.02
C PHE A 111 -10.60 8.52 -20.37
N VAL A 112 -10.40 8.41 -19.06
CA VAL A 112 -9.63 9.37 -18.24
C VAL A 112 -8.66 8.60 -17.35
N ARG A 113 -7.59 9.25 -16.88
CA ARG A 113 -6.70 8.67 -15.86
C ARG A 113 -7.47 8.61 -14.54
N PRO A 114 -7.81 7.43 -13.99
CA PRO A 114 -8.65 7.34 -12.78
C PRO A 114 -7.86 7.64 -11.50
N ALA A 115 -6.52 7.68 -11.57
CA ALA A 115 -5.63 7.73 -10.40
C ALA A 115 -6.06 6.68 -9.35
N SER A 116 -6.15 7.04 -8.07
CA SER A 116 -6.58 6.12 -7.02
C SER A 116 -8.04 5.66 -7.12
N ASN A 117 -8.89 6.24 -7.99
CA ASN A 117 -10.24 5.70 -8.23
C ASN A 117 -10.20 4.31 -8.88
N MET A 118 -9.06 3.91 -9.47
CA MET A 118 -8.84 2.52 -9.91
C MET A 118 -9.06 1.51 -8.77
N LYS A 119 -8.79 1.89 -7.52
CA LYS A 119 -8.98 1.03 -6.34
C LYS A 119 -10.45 0.57 -6.18
N LEU A 120 -11.44 1.30 -6.70
CA LEU A 120 -12.84 0.86 -6.70
C LEU A 120 -13.02 -0.45 -7.50
N TYR A 121 -12.42 -0.52 -8.69
CA TYR A 121 -12.44 -1.73 -9.52
C TYR A 121 -11.64 -2.87 -8.89
N THR A 122 -10.47 -2.56 -8.32
CA THR A 122 -9.62 -3.56 -7.64
C THR A 122 -10.34 -4.18 -6.44
N VAL A 123 -10.96 -3.36 -5.59
CA VAL A 123 -11.68 -3.82 -4.38
C VAL A 123 -12.98 -4.57 -4.76
N ALA A 124 -13.74 -4.10 -5.75
CA ALA A 124 -14.92 -4.82 -6.25
C ALA A 124 -14.53 -6.20 -6.80
N THR A 125 -13.43 -6.29 -7.56
CA THR A 125 -12.91 -7.57 -8.07
C THR A 125 -12.38 -8.45 -6.94
N ALA A 126 -11.76 -7.89 -5.91
CA ALA A 126 -11.31 -8.64 -4.74
C ALA A 126 -12.51 -9.25 -3.98
N PHE A 127 -13.59 -8.51 -3.76
CA PHE A 127 -14.80 -9.05 -3.14
C PHE A 127 -15.48 -10.12 -4.01
N ASP A 128 -15.53 -9.96 -5.33
CA ASP A 128 -16.06 -10.97 -6.27
C ASP A 128 -15.26 -12.30 -6.21
N ARG A 129 -13.92 -12.22 -6.12
CA ARG A 129 -13.04 -13.40 -6.26
C ARG A 129 -12.60 -14.05 -4.97
N LEU A 130 -12.41 -13.26 -3.92
CA LEU A 130 -11.90 -13.73 -2.63
C LEU A 130 -13.04 -13.89 -1.61
N THR A 131 -14.15 -13.17 -1.79
CA THR A 131 -15.23 -12.94 -0.81
C THR A 131 -14.79 -12.10 0.40
N PRO A 132 -15.73 -11.52 1.18
CA PRO A 132 -15.40 -10.76 2.39
C PRO A 132 -14.69 -11.57 3.49
N ASP A 133 -14.89 -12.90 3.52
CA ASP A 133 -14.37 -13.79 4.56
C ASP A 133 -12.97 -14.37 4.22
N TYR A 134 -12.30 -13.80 3.21
CA TYR A 134 -10.96 -14.25 2.82
C TYR A 134 -9.90 -13.88 3.86
N HIS A 135 -9.08 -14.86 4.22
CA HIS A 135 -7.89 -14.65 5.05
C HIS A 135 -6.63 -14.93 4.24
N PHE A 136 -5.67 -14.00 4.28
CA PHE A 136 -4.32 -14.25 3.80
C PHE A 136 -3.62 -15.27 4.71
N ILE A 137 -2.73 -16.09 4.14
CA ILE A 137 -2.10 -17.21 4.86
C ILE A 137 -0.59 -17.20 4.65
N THR A 138 0.13 -16.67 5.63
CA THR A 138 1.56 -16.93 5.82
C THR A 138 1.73 -18.30 6.49
N SER A 139 2.59 -19.16 5.94
CA SER A 139 2.84 -20.52 6.46
C SER A 139 4.30 -20.69 6.86
N VAL A 140 4.55 -21.65 7.76
CA VAL A 140 5.91 -22.03 8.14
C VAL A 140 6.08 -23.53 7.93
N TYR A 141 7.09 -23.92 7.18
CA TYR A 141 7.39 -25.30 6.84
C TYR A 141 8.76 -25.72 7.36
N ALA A 142 8.85 -26.99 7.74
CA ALA A 142 10.09 -27.71 7.99
C ALA A 142 9.93 -29.10 7.38
N LYS A 143 11.04 -29.72 6.94
CA LYS A 143 11.02 -31.06 6.35
C LYS A 143 10.53 -32.13 7.33
N GLU A 144 10.85 -31.95 8.61
CA GLU A 144 10.50 -32.84 9.71
C GLU A 144 9.95 -32.01 10.89
N ARG A 145 9.15 -32.63 11.76
CA ARG A 145 8.73 -32.00 13.03
C ARG A 145 9.94 -31.79 13.96
N PRO A 146 9.90 -30.81 14.89
CA PRO A 146 11.00 -30.60 15.82
C PRO A 146 11.20 -31.80 16.75
N GLU A 147 12.44 -32.27 16.86
CA GLU A 147 12.86 -33.34 17.80
C GLU A 147 13.64 -32.69 18.96
N ASP A 148 13.20 -32.90 20.20
CA ASP A 148 13.66 -32.13 21.38
C ASP A 148 13.66 -30.60 21.17
N GLY A 149 12.69 -30.13 20.39
CA GLY A 149 12.56 -28.73 19.96
C GLY A 149 13.61 -28.27 18.95
N LYS A 150 14.32 -29.18 18.28
CA LYS A 150 15.30 -28.86 17.24
C LYS A 150 14.73 -29.22 15.87
N VAL A 151 14.66 -28.25 14.96
CA VAL A 151 14.39 -28.52 13.54
C VAL A 151 15.69 -29.02 12.90
N LYS A 152 15.63 -30.15 12.19
CA LYS A 152 16.75 -30.67 11.38
C LYS A 152 16.64 -30.08 9.98
N GLY A 153 17.65 -29.30 9.58
CA GLY A 153 17.60 -28.50 8.35
C GLY A 153 16.85 -27.19 8.56
N ASP A 154 16.32 -26.68 7.45
CA ASP A 154 15.84 -25.30 7.34
C ASP A 154 14.42 -25.11 7.86
N LEU A 155 14.09 -23.87 8.19
CA LEU A 155 12.75 -23.40 8.50
C LEU A 155 12.34 -22.38 7.44
N ILE A 156 11.28 -22.68 6.69
CA ILE A 156 10.84 -21.89 5.53
C ILE A 156 9.59 -21.10 5.91
N VAL A 157 9.65 -19.76 5.86
CA VAL A 157 8.49 -18.88 5.99
C VAL A 157 7.97 -18.59 4.59
N TYR A 158 6.81 -19.13 4.25
CA TYR A 158 6.17 -18.98 2.94
C TYR A 158 5.06 -17.94 2.98
N GLY A 159 5.29 -16.81 2.30
CA GLY A 159 4.35 -15.71 2.17
C GLY A 159 3.34 -15.92 1.05
N ARG A 160 2.09 -15.50 1.27
CA ARG A 160 1.02 -15.50 0.25
C ARG A 160 0.33 -14.14 0.11
N GLY A 161 1.10 -13.07 0.28
CA GLY A 161 0.65 -11.68 0.11
C GLY A 161 -0.10 -11.10 1.31
N ASP A 162 0.18 -11.56 2.52
CA ASP A 162 -0.48 -11.09 3.75
C ASP A 162 -0.04 -9.64 4.10
N PRO A 163 -0.93 -8.64 3.98
CA PRO A 163 -0.58 -7.25 4.29
C PRO A 163 -0.70 -6.94 5.79
N SER A 164 -1.19 -7.88 6.61
CA SER A 164 -1.50 -7.63 8.03
C SER A 164 -0.27 -7.64 8.95
N ILE A 165 0.88 -8.12 8.45
CA ILE A 165 2.18 -8.08 9.15
C ILE A 165 2.78 -6.65 9.07
N ALA A 166 2.00 -5.65 9.47
CA ALA A 166 2.35 -4.24 9.40
C ALA A 166 1.76 -3.44 10.58
N ALA A 167 2.50 -2.44 11.05
CA ALA A 167 2.12 -1.57 12.17
C ALA A 167 0.72 -0.96 12.05
N ARG A 168 0.30 -0.59 10.82
CA ARG A 168 -1.01 0.02 10.55
C ARG A 168 -2.21 -0.86 10.89
N PHE A 169 -2.04 -2.18 10.93
CA PHE A 169 -3.07 -3.14 11.34
C PHE A 169 -2.91 -3.61 12.80
N ASN A 170 -1.85 -3.18 13.47
CA ASN A 170 -1.46 -3.65 14.81
C ASN A 170 -1.29 -2.47 15.79
N ASN A 171 -2.18 -1.48 15.73
CA ASN A 171 -2.21 -0.32 16.64
C ASN A 171 -0.90 0.51 16.68
N GLY A 172 -0.07 0.44 15.64
CA GLY A 172 1.24 1.09 15.57
C GLY A 172 2.41 0.26 16.10
N ASP A 173 2.20 -1.02 16.44
CA ASP A 173 3.28 -1.96 16.78
C ASP A 173 3.82 -2.64 15.51
N TYR A 174 5.05 -2.30 15.16
CA TYR A 174 5.77 -2.78 13.97
C TYR A 174 6.28 -4.22 14.10
N PHE A 175 6.26 -4.79 15.30
CA PHE A 175 6.73 -6.14 15.62
C PHE A 175 5.59 -7.12 15.89
N LYS A 176 4.40 -6.66 16.24
CA LYS A 176 3.26 -7.52 16.63
C LYS A 176 3.00 -8.68 15.66
N GLY A 177 2.90 -8.41 14.36
CA GLY A 177 2.60 -9.44 13.36
C GLY A 177 3.71 -10.49 13.21
N ILE A 178 4.99 -10.09 13.31
CA ILE A 178 6.12 -11.03 13.22
C ILE A 178 6.33 -11.79 14.54
N ASN A 179 6.02 -11.15 15.68
CA ASN A 179 5.99 -11.81 16.99
C ASN A 179 4.89 -12.86 17.06
N ASP A 180 3.67 -12.58 16.56
CA ASP A 180 2.58 -13.56 16.49
C ASP A 180 2.95 -14.79 15.64
N LEU A 181 3.74 -14.60 14.58
CA LEU A 181 4.28 -15.70 13.78
C LEU A 181 5.34 -16.49 14.55
N ALA A 182 6.26 -15.80 15.24
CA ALA A 182 7.29 -16.43 16.07
C ALA A 182 6.70 -17.21 17.25
N ASP A 183 5.68 -16.68 17.92
CA ASP A 183 4.98 -17.35 19.02
C ASP A 183 4.29 -18.64 18.55
N ARG A 184 3.71 -18.64 17.34
CA ARG A 184 3.16 -19.86 16.72
C ARG A 184 4.24 -20.90 16.40
N ILE A 185 5.42 -20.46 15.95
CA ILE A 185 6.58 -21.33 15.71
C ILE A 185 7.08 -21.96 17.03
N VAL A 186 7.16 -21.18 18.10
CA VAL A 186 7.54 -21.65 19.45
C VAL A 186 6.48 -22.59 20.03
N ALA A 187 5.19 -22.28 19.87
CA ALA A 187 4.08 -23.14 20.29
C ALA A 187 4.03 -24.47 19.53
N ALA A 188 4.50 -24.52 18.28
CA ALA A 188 4.73 -25.75 17.52
C ALA A 188 5.95 -26.57 18.03
N GLY A 189 6.62 -26.12 19.09
CA GLY A 189 7.71 -26.80 19.78
C GLY A 189 9.11 -26.39 19.34
N VAL A 190 9.26 -25.45 18.40
CA VAL A 190 10.59 -25.02 17.90
C VAL A 190 11.32 -24.22 18.97
N LYS A 191 12.55 -24.63 19.28
CA LYS A 191 13.50 -23.94 20.16
C LYS A 191 14.83 -23.63 19.46
N ARG A 192 15.17 -24.37 18.40
CA ARG A 192 16.40 -24.17 17.60
C ARG A 192 16.21 -24.69 16.17
N VAL A 193 16.56 -23.87 15.18
CA VAL A 193 16.76 -24.31 13.79
C VAL A 193 18.24 -24.71 13.64
N LYS A 194 18.51 -25.78 12.87
CA LYS A 194 19.89 -26.25 12.60
C LYS A 194 20.41 -25.86 11.21
N GLY A 195 19.53 -25.69 10.24
CA GLY A 195 19.82 -25.08 8.95
C GLY A 195 19.44 -23.60 8.95
N ASP A 196 19.05 -23.10 7.78
CA ASP A 196 18.78 -21.69 7.55
C ASP A 196 17.32 -21.31 7.87
N LEU A 197 17.09 -20.00 8.04
CA LEU A 197 15.76 -19.40 8.01
C LEU A 197 15.54 -18.84 6.60
N VAL A 198 14.63 -19.45 5.85
CA VAL A 198 14.39 -19.13 4.44
C VAL A 198 13.08 -18.36 4.29
N GLY A 199 13.13 -17.17 3.69
CA GLY A 199 11.94 -16.48 3.22
C GLY A 199 11.58 -16.94 1.81
N ASP A 200 10.38 -17.49 1.63
CA ASP A 200 9.87 -17.91 0.33
C ASP A 200 8.71 -16.99 -0.08
N GLU A 201 8.93 -16.21 -1.13
CA GLU A 201 7.97 -15.28 -1.73
C GLU A 201 7.37 -15.77 -3.06
N SER A 202 7.65 -17.02 -3.47
CA SER A 202 7.32 -17.57 -4.80
C SER A 202 5.82 -17.71 -5.11
N TYR A 203 4.94 -17.39 -4.17
CA TYR A 203 3.50 -17.38 -4.40
C TYR A 203 3.07 -16.30 -5.41
N PHE A 204 3.75 -15.16 -5.45
CA PHE A 204 3.55 -14.16 -6.49
C PHE A 204 4.52 -14.38 -7.65
N ASN A 205 4.01 -14.24 -8.87
CA ASN A 205 4.77 -14.36 -10.10
C ASN A 205 4.63 -13.05 -10.88
N GLY A 206 5.75 -12.43 -11.26
CA GLY A 206 5.77 -11.17 -12.02
C GLY A 206 6.92 -10.25 -11.60
N ALA A 207 6.90 -9.03 -12.11
CA ALA A 207 7.83 -7.99 -11.66
C ALA A 207 7.39 -7.43 -10.30
N PRO A 208 8.32 -7.09 -9.39
CA PRO A 208 8.01 -6.46 -8.10
C PRO A 208 7.58 -4.99 -8.23
N VAL A 209 7.65 -4.41 -9.43
CA VAL A 209 7.28 -3.01 -9.69
C VAL A 209 6.03 -2.95 -10.57
N GLY A 210 5.10 -2.06 -10.23
CA GLY A 210 3.87 -1.88 -11.00
C GLY A 210 4.11 -1.40 -12.43
N SER A 211 3.38 -1.97 -13.39
CA SER A 211 3.47 -1.58 -14.80
C SER A 211 3.13 -0.09 -14.99
N GLY A 212 4.12 0.70 -15.40
CA GLY A 212 3.99 2.15 -15.60
C GLY A 212 4.14 2.99 -14.34
N TRP A 213 4.77 2.46 -13.29
CA TRP A 213 5.34 3.30 -12.22
C TRP A 213 6.59 4.02 -12.74
N GLU A 214 6.76 5.27 -12.31
CA GLU A 214 7.96 6.06 -12.63
C GLU A 214 9.07 5.74 -11.61
N TRP A 215 10.34 5.96 -11.99
CA TRP A 215 11.48 5.53 -11.17
C TRP A 215 11.63 6.35 -9.88
N GLU A 216 11.18 7.62 -9.89
CA GLU A 216 11.19 8.51 -8.73
C GLU A 216 10.21 8.06 -7.64
N ASP A 217 9.14 7.34 -8.01
CA ASP A 217 8.14 6.82 -7.08
C ASP A 217 8.71 5.70 -6.18
N LEU A 218 9.74 4.97 -6.66
CA LEU A 218 10.30 3.77 -6.02
C LEU A 218 11.15 4.05 -4.76
N THR A 219 11.40 5.33 -4.44
CA THR A 219 11.97 5.76 -3.16
C THR A 219 10.89 5.84 -2.06
N TRP A 220 9.61 5.94 -2.43
CA TRP A 220 8.50 6.23 -1.52
C TRP A 220 7.61 5.01 -1.29
N SER A 221 6.92 4.97 -0.14
CA SER A 221 6.10 3.82 0.27
C SER A 221 4.92 3.50 -0.67
N TYR A 222 4.46 4.45 -1.49
CA TYR A 222 3.43 4.19 -2.51
C TYR A 222 3.96 3.57 -3.81
N GLY A 223 5.29 3.54 -3.99
CA GLY A 223 6.01 2.82 -5.05
C GLY A 223 6.87 1.68 -4.49
N ALA A 224 6.59 1.21 -3.28
CA ALA A 224 7.31 0.09 -2.66
C ALA A 224 7.12 -1.22 -3.45
N GLU A 225 8.16 -2.04 -3.48
CA GLU A 225 8.20 -3.28 -4.24
C GLU A 225 7.16 -4.30 -3.72
N LEU A 226 6.50 -4.99 -4.65
CA LEU A 226 5.51 -6.01 -4.39
C LEU A 226 6.19 -7.37 -4.13
N SER A 227 5.89 -7.97 -2.99
CA SER A 227 6.33 -9.31 -2.62
C SER A 227 5.17 -10.09 -1.98
N ALA A 228 5.18 -11.41 -2.09
CA ALA A 228 4.26 -12.27 -1.34
C ALA A 228 4.64 -12.39 0.14
N LEU A 229 5.86 -12.01 0.53
CA LEU A 229 6.38 -12.06 1.89
C LEU A 229 6.92 -10.68 2.29
N THR A 230 6.04 -9.83 2.82
CA THR A 230 6.39 -8.47 3.22
C THR A 230 6.14 -8.23 4.71
N ILE A 231 6.85 -7.25 5.27
CA ILE A 231 6.57 -6.67 6.59
C ILE A 231 6.45 -5.15 6.47
N ASN A 232 5.61 -4.53 7.29
CA ASN A 232 5.47 -3.08 7.40
C ASN A 232 5.37 -2.35 6.04
N ASP A 233 4.48 -2.86 5.17
CA ASP A 233 4.19 -2.29 3.85
C ASP A 233 5.38 -2.20 2.88
N ASN A 234 6.38 -3.07 3.08
CA ASN A 234 7.69 -3.05 2.41
C ASN A 234 8.40 -1.68 2.50
N ALA A 235 8.18 -0.96 3.59
CA ALA A 235 8.71 0.38 3.81
C ALA A 235 9.46 0.45 5.16
N ILE A 236 10.37 1.42 5.25
CA ILE A 236 11.03 1.77 6.51
C ILE A 236 10.79 3.24 6.84
N ASP A 237 10.41 3.50 8.09
CA ASP A 237 10.29 4.88 8.56
C ASP A 237 11.66 5.52 8.78
N LEU A 238 11.75 6.81 8.45
CA LEU A 238 12.95 7.62 8.65
C LEU A 238 12.61 8.80 9.54
N THR A 239 13.22 8.84 10.72
CA THR A 239 13.16 10.02 11.59
C THR A 239 14.42 10.85 11.37
N VAL A 240 14.26 11.99 10.70
CA VAL A 240 15.31 12.99 10.49
C VAL A 240 15.16 14.11 11.53
N LYS A 241 16.25 14.46 12.20
CA LYS A 241 16.33 15.54 13.21
C LYS A 241 17.50 16.47 12.89
N PRO A 242 17.37 17.80 13.10
CA PRO A 242 18.51 18.70 13.10
C PRO A 242 19.62 18.21 14.06
N GLY A 243 20.87 18.41 13.65
CA GLY A 243 22.05 18.24 14.50
C GLY A 243 22.15 19.35 15.55
N MET A 244 23.24 19.32 16.34
CA MET A 244 23.40 20.18 17.51
C MET A 244 23.47 21.68 17.19
N SER A 245 24.06 22.04 16.05
CA SER A 245 24.31 23.42 15.61
C SER A 245 24.23 23.53 14.09
N VAL A 246 24.15 24.76 13.57
CA VAL A 246 24.22 25.02 12.12
C VAL A 246 25.51 24.43 11.53
N GLY A 247 25.42 23.79 10.36
CA GLY A 247 26.52 23.10 9.69
C GLY A 247 26.82 21.69 10.19
N PHE A 248 26.28 21.25 11.34
CA PHE A 248 26.46 19.88 11.80
C PHE A 248 25.56 18.92 11.00
N PRO A 249 25.99 17.66 10.78
CA PRO A 249 25.17 16.63 10.15
C PRO A 249 23.81 16.48 10.83
N VAL A 250 22.76 16.22 10.06
CA VAL A 250 21.45 15.87 10.61
C VAL A 250 21.51 14.48 11.26
N GLY A 251 20.76 14.26 12.33
CA GLY A 251 20.58 12.92 12.90
C GLY A 251 19.50 12.15 12.13
N ILE A 252 19.85 11.01 11.54
CA ILE A 252 18.91 10.11 10.86
C ILE A 252 18.84 8.79 11.64
N THR A 253 17.63 8.34 11.94
CA THR A 253 17.37 7.01 12.52
C THR A 253 16.29 6.31 11.72
N SER A 254 16.53 5.05 11.33
CA SER A 254 15.59 4.22 10.58
C SER A 254 14.80 3.26 11.49
N GLY A 255 13.60 2.91 11.04
CA GLY A 255 12.70 1.98 11.70
C GLY A 255 11.76 2.65 12.73
N PRO A 256 11.06 1.83 13.55
CA PRO A 256 11.23 0.38 13.69
C PRO A 256 10.74 -0.45 12.49
N PRO A 257 11.25 -1.68 12.28
CA PRO A 257 12.50 -2.19 12.86
C PRO A 257 13.70 -1.43 12.28
N ALA A 258 14.73 -1.20 13.10
CA ALA A 258 16.03 -0.80 12.57
C ALA A 258 16.60 -2.00 11.81
N THR A 259 17.10 -1.78 10.59
CA THR A 259 17.60 -2.84 9.70
C THR A 259 18.97 -2.52 9.14
N SER A 260 19.80 -3.55 8.96
CA SER A 260 21.04 -3.49 8.18
C SER A 260 20.82 -3.79 6.69
N PHE A 261 19.59 -4.13 6.28
CA PHE A 261 19.25 -4.40 4.88
C PHE A 261 19.35 -3.15 4.00
N MET A 262 19.16 -1.96 4.58
CA MET A 262 19.36 -0.67 3.93
C MET A 262 20.53 0.10 4.57
N THR A 263 21.33 0.74 3.74
CA THR A 263 22.41 1.66 4.14
C THR A 263 21.92 3.11 3.99
N ILE A 264 22.31 3.99 4.91
CA ILE A 264 21.98 5.43 4.84
C ILE A 264 23.29 6.23 4.73
N ALA A 265 23.48 6.88 3.58
CA ALA A 265 24.61 7.73 3.24
C ALA A 265 24.24 9.21 3.47
N ASN A 266 24.35 9.65 4.72
CA ASN A 266 23.87 10.98 5.13
C ASN A 266 24.82 12.11 4.69
N HIS A 267 24.39 12.91 3.71
CA HIS A 267 25.08 14.13 3.27
C HIS A 267 24.45 15.43 3.79
N ALA A 268 23.33 15.35 4.52
CA ALA A 268 22.55 16.52 4.91
C ALA A 268 23.09 17.20 6.18
N THR A 269 23.10 18.53 6.17
CA THR A 269 23.56 19.37 7.30
C THR A 269 22.44 20.25 7.84
N THR A 270 22.65 20.78 9.04
CA THR A 270 21.66 21.56 9.76
C THR A 270 21.69 23.02 9.34
N SER A 271 20.57 23.54 8.83
CA SER A 271 20.41 24.96 8.48
C SER A 271 20.05 25.82 9.70
N ALA A 272 20.09 27.15 9.52
CA ALA A 272 19.65 28.09 10.53
C ALA A 272 18.14 27.97 10.82
N ARG A 273 17.72 28.33 12.04
CA ARG A 273 16.30 28.33 12.42
C ARG A 273 15.51 29.29 11.52
N GLY A 274 14.45 28.79 10.90
CA GLY A 274 13.57 29.58 10.01
C GLY A 274 13.93 29.48 8.53
N SER A 275 15.09 28.90 8.18
CA SER A 275 15.39 28.54 6.80
C SER A 275 14.37 27.55 6.25
N LYS A 276 14.03 27.67 4.96
CA LYS A 276 13.29 26.63 4.23
C LYS A 276 14.18 25.39 4.15
N SER A 277 13.63 24.21 4.44
CA SER A 277 14.33 22.95 4.22
C SER A 277 14.43 22.64 2.74
N ASP A 278 15.61 22.22 2.32
CA ASP A 278 16.01 21.71 1.01
C ASP A 278 16.39 20.22 1.06
N LEU A 279 16.06 19.54 2.17
CA LEU A 279 16.30 18.12 2.37
C LEU A 279 15.70 17.31 1.22
N ARG A 280 16.54 16.47 0.62
CA ARG A 280 16.17 15.46 -0.37
C ARG A 280 16.46 14.09 0.23
N ILE A 281 15.75 13.10 -0.27
CA ILE A 281 15.94 11.69 0.04
C ILE A 281 15.91 10.98 -1.30
N TYR A 282 16.90 10.13 -1.58
CA TYR A 282 17.01 9.40 -2.84
C TYR A 282 17.39 7.93 -2.60
N ARG A 283 16.75 7.02 -3.32
CA ARG A 283 17.17 5.61 -3.43
C ARG A 283 17.49 5.32 -4.89
N GLY A 284 18.70 4.85 -5.16
CA GLY A 284 19.08 4.39 -6.50
C GLY A 284 18.21 3.23 -6.99
N LEU A 285 17.97 3.14 -8.30
CA LEU A 285 17.25 2.02 -8.90
C LEU A 285 17.94 0.68 -8.57
N GLY A 286 17.19 -0.24 -7.97
CA GLY A 286 17.71 -1.53 -7.50
C GLY A 286 18.72 -1.44 -6.35
N ALA A 287 18.92 -0.25 -5.76
CA ALA A 287 19.84 -0.04 -4.65
C ALA A 287 19.12 -0.14 -3.30
N ASN A 288 19.85 -0.66 -2.31
CA ASN A 288 19.51 -0.59 -0.89
C ASN A 288 20.29 0.51 -0.15
N THR A 289 20.88 1.47 -0.88
CA THR A 289 21.48 2.66 -0.31
C THR A 289 20.53 3.84 -0.49
N LEU A 290 20.31 4.56 0.60
CA LEU A 290 19.54 5.79 0.67
C LEU A 290 20.49 6.97 0.92
N GLU A 291 20.35 8.03 0.14
CA GLU A 291 21.12 9.29 0.22
C GLU A 291 20.24 10.47 0.67
#